data_AF-A0A9D4ZM80-F1
#
_entry.id   AF-A0A9D4ZM80-F1
#
_cell.length_a   1.000
_cell.length_b   1.000
_cell.length_c   1.000
_cell.angle_alpha   90.00
_cell.angle_beta   90.00
_cell.angle_gamma   90.00
#
_symmetry.space_group_name_H-M   'P 1'
#
loop_
_entity.id
_entity.type
_entity.pdbx_description
1 polymer ?
#
loop_
_entity_poly.entity_id
_entity_poly.type
_entity_poly.pdbx_seq_one_letter_code
_entity_poly.pdbx_strand_id
1 'polypeptide(L)' 'MDSHKEKEAIEELSKAVAFKADLHLLHLRAAFHECIGDATSALRDCRAALSVDPSHVETMQLHVRVYSREP' A
#
# COMPACT_ATOMS: atom_id res chain seq x y z
N MET A 1 -10.56 -14.82 -8.37
CA MET A 1 -9.52 -14.04 -9.09
C MET A 1 -8.20 -14.51 -8.53
N ASP A 2 -7.28 -14.99 -9.37
CA ASP A 2 -5.96 -15.45 -8.93
C ASP A 2 -5.14 -14.25 -8.44
N SER A 3 -4.91 -14.15 -7.13
CA SER A 3 -4.10 -13.09 -6.50
C SER A 3 -2.59 -13.26 -6.74
N HIS A 4 -2.19 -14.12 -7.68
CA HIS A 4 -0.80 -14.48 -7.93
C HIS A 4 0.01 -13.28 -8.43
N LYS A 5 -0.57 -12.52 -9.38
CA LYS A 5 0.09 -11.37 -9.99
C LYS A 5 0.28 -10.23 -9.00
N GLU A 6 -0.68 -10.04 -8.11
CA GLU A 6 -0.64 -9.06 -7.04
C GLU A 6 0.46 -9.40 -6.03
N LYS A 7 0.63 -10.68 -5.69
CA LYS A 7 1.73 -11.14 -4.83
C LYS A 7 3.09 -10.93 -5.48
N GLU A 8 3.24 -11.25 -6.76
CA GLU A 8 4.48 -10.98 -7.51
C GLU A 8 4.78 -9.47 -7.57
N ALA A 9 3.77 -8.64 -7.80
CA ALA A 9 3.91 -7.19 -7.79
C ALA A 9 4.34 -6.67 -6.40
N ILE A 10 3.76 -7.20 -5.32
CA ILE A 10 4.15 -6.84 -3.94
C ILE A 10 5.62 -7.20 -3.68
N GLU A 11 6.07 -8.37 -4.12
CA GLU A 11 7.47 -8.80 -3.97
C GLU A 11 8.43 -7.84 -4.68
N GLU A 12 8.16 -7.51 -5.95
CA GLU A 12 8.99 -6.58 -6.72
C GLU A 12 8.98 -5.17 -6.13
N LEU A 13 7.80 -4.68 -5.71
CA LEU A 13 7.68 -3.39 -5.04
C LEU A 13 8.40 -3.37 -3.70
N SER A 14 8.42 -4.49 -2.98
CA SER A 14 9.14 -4.57 -1.70
C SER A 14 10.65 -4.45 -1.87
N LYS A 15 11.21 -5.02 -2.94
CA LYS A 15 12.62 -4.82 -3.32
C LYS A 15 12.88 -3.37 -3.70
N ALA A 16 11.99 -2.76 -4.48
CA ALA A 16 12.14 -1.36 -4.91
C ALA A 16 12.07 -0.38 -3.72
N VAL A 17 11.11 -0.57 -2.81
CA VAL A 17 10.95 0.25 -1.60
C VAL A 17 12.15 0.08 -0.65
N ALA A 18 12.73 -1.13 -0.57
CA ALA A 18 13.94 -1.37 0.22
C ALA A 18 15.16 -0.61 -0.32
N PHE A 19 15.22 -0.37 -1.63
CA PHE A 19 16.26 0.46 -2.24
C PHE A 19 15.99 1.95 -2.06
N LYS A 20 14.74 2.40 -2.26
CA LYS A 20 14.32 3.77 -2.04
C LYS A 20 12.84 3.81 -1.64
N ALA A 21 12.57 4.29 -0.43
CA ALA A 21 11.21 4.60 -0.01
C ALA A 21 10.68 5.80 -0.82
N ASP A 22 9.81 5.51 -1.77
CA ASP A 22 9.16 6.49 -2.63
C ASP A 22 7.65 6.49 -2.38
N LEU A 23 7.05 7.69 -2.39
CA LEU A 23 5.62 7.89 -2.14
C LEU A 23 4.75 7.03 -3.05
N HIS A 24 5.05 7.00 -4.36
CA HIS A 24 4.26 6.24 -5.33
C HIS A 24 4.45 4.74 -5.16
N LEU A 25 5.66 4.28 -4.85
CA LEU A 25 5.91 2.85 -4.64
C LEU A 25 5.20 2.34 -3.38
N LEU A 26 5.20 3.13 -2.31
CA LEU A 26 4.47 2.82 -1.08
C LEU A 26 2.95 2.82 -1.32
N HIS A 27 2.42 3.85 -2.01
CA HIS A 27 1.01 3.90 -2.37
C HIS A 27 0.58 2.69 -3.22
N LEU A 28 1.36 2.35 -4.25
CA LEU A 28 1.07 1.24 -5.15
C LEU A 28 1.12 -0.11 -4.42
N ARG A 29 2.11 -0.32 -3.55
CA ARG A 29 2.19 -1.56 -2.74
C ARG A 29 1.02 -1.67 -1.77
N ALA A 30 0.58 -0.56 -1.18
CA ALA A 30 -0.62 -0.52 -0.33
C ALA A 30 -1.88 -0.95 -1.11
N ALA A 31 -2.04 -0.48 -2.35
CA ALA A 31 -3.18 -0.86 -3.20
C ALA A 31 -3.19 -2.36 -3.52
N PHE A 32 -2.03 -2.95 -3.81
CA PHE A 32 -1.94 -4.41 -4.02
C PHE A 32 -2.24 -5.20 -2.74
N HIS A 33 -1.77 -4.73 -1.58
CA HIS A 33 -2.12 -5.32 -0.29
C HIS A 33 -3.63 -5.26 -0.03
N GLU A 34 -4.30 -4.14 -0.36
CA GLU A 34 -5.78 -4.03 -0.31
C GLU A 34 -6.43 -5.10 -1.22
N CYS A 35 -5.97 -5.24 -2.47
CA CYS A 35 -6.53 -6.17 -3.44
C CYS A 35 -6.47 -7.64 -2.98
N ILE A 36 -5.44 -8.01 -2.23
CA ILE A 36 -5.29 -9.38 -1.69
C ILE A 36 -5.92 -9.55 -0.29
N GLY A 37 -6.54 -8.49 0.26
CA GLY A 37 -7.17 -8.51 1.57
C GLY A 37 -6.22 -8.35 2.76
N ASP A 38 -4.97 -7.96 2.54
CA ASP A 38 -3.99 -7.69 3.59
C ASP A 38 -4.09 -6.23 4.05
N ALA A 39 -5.13 -5.95 4.84
CA ALA A 39 -5.41 -4.62 5.35
C ALA A 39 -4.28 -4.08 6.26
N THR A 40 -3.66 -4.95 7.07
CA THR A 40 -2.56 -4.56 7.96
C THR A 40 -1.35 -4.02 7.18
N SER A 41 -0.91 -4.74 6.14
CA SER A 41 0.21 -4.27 5.31
C SER A 41 -0.16 -3.03 4.50
N ALA A 42 -1.39 -2.96 3.97
CA ALA A 42 -1.88 -1.78 3.26
C ALA A 42 -1.87 -0.52 4.13
N LEU A 43 -2.35 -0.62 5.38
CA LEU A 43 -2.33 0.50 6.33
C LEU A 43 -0.91 0.92 6.70
N ARG A 44 0.01 -0.04 6.86
CA ARG A 44 1.43 0.26 7.14
C ARG A 44 2.05 1.07 6.01
N ASP A 45 1.82 0.67 4.76
CA ASP A 45 2.32 1.38 3.60
C ASP A 45 1.67 2.75 3.43
N CYS A 46 0.36 2.86 3.70
CA CYS A 46 -0.34 4.14 3.71
C CYS A 46 0.25 5.11 4.73
N ARG A 47 0.55 4.65 5.95
CA ARG A 47 1.18 5.48 6.99
C ARG A 47 2.59 5.92 6.59
N ALA A 48 3.37 5.02 5.97
CA ALA A 48 4.69 5.36 5.47
C ALA A 48 4.60 6.42 4.36
N ALA A 49 3.70 6.25 3.40
CA ALA A 49 3.44 7.21 2.32
C ALA A 49 2.97 8.58 2.87
N LEU A 50 2.02 8.61 3.81
CA LEU A 50 1.54 9.86 4.43
C LEU A 50 2.61 10.52 5.32
N SER A 51 3.61 9.78 5.78
CA SER A 51 4.76 10.36 6.48
C SER A 51 5.71 11.08 5.52
N VAL A 52 5.74 10.68 4.24
CA VAL A 52 6.49 11.37 3.17
C VAL A 52 5.70 12.59 2.68
N ASP A 53 4.41 12.42 2.42
CA ASP A 53 3.51 13.50 2.03
C ASP A 53 2.13 13.35 2.72
N PRO A 54 1.88 14.11 3.79
CA PRO A 54 0.60 14.11 4.49
C PRO A 54 -0.58 14.60 3.64
N SER A 55 -0.31 15.33 2.55
CA SER A 55 -1.33 15.90 1.66
C SER A 55 -1.69 15.00 0.47
N HIS A 56 -1.09 13.81 0.38
CA HIS A 56 -1.34 12.88 -0.71
C HIS A 56 -2.76 12.27 -0.63
N VAL A 57 -3.68 12.86 -1.38
CA VAL A 57 -5.12 12.56 -1.34
C VAL A 57 -5.41 11.08 -1.63
N GLU A 58 -4.76 10.47 -2.61
CA GLU A 58 -5.01 9.08 -2.99
C GLU A 58 -4.64 8.10 -1.86
N THR A 59 -3.50 8.32 -1.20
CA THR A 59 -3.10 7.49 -0.05
C THR A 59 -4.04 7.70 1.12
N MET A 60 -4.50 8.93 1.36
CA MET A 60 -5.45 9.21 2.44
C MET A 60 -6.80 8.51 2.20
N GLN A 61 -7.29 8.53 0.96
CA GLN A 61 -8.52 7.82 0.58
C GLN A 61 -8.36 6.30 0.73
N LEU A 62 -7.23 5.74 0.30
CA LEU A 62 -6.92 4.32 0.46
C LEU A 62 -6.86 3.95 1.95
N HIS A 63 -6.16 4.73 2.77
CA HIS A 63 -6.06 4.52 4.21
C HIS A 63 -7.44 4.47 4.87
N VAL A 64 -8.30 5.47 4.62
CA VAL A 64 -9.66 5.52 5.17
C VAL A 64 -10.47 4.29 4.74
N ARG A 65 -10.43 3.94 3.44
CA ARG A 65 -11.16 2.79 2.90
C ARG A 65 -10.73 1.48 3.55
N VAL A 66 -9.42 1.25 3.69
CA VAL A 66 -8.87 0.04 4.32
C VAL A 66 -9.21 0.02 5.81
N TYR A 67 -9.05 1.15 6.50
CA TYR A 67 -9.34 1.27 7.93
C TYR A 67 -10.81 1.00 8.26
N SER A 68 -11.74 1.46 7.42
CA SER A 68 -13.18 1.19 7.60
C SER A 68 -13.59 -0.27 7.33
N ARG A 69 -12.70 -1.09 6.78
CA ARG A 69 -12.94 -2.53 6.54
C ARG A 69 -12.37 -3.43 7.63
N GLU A 70 -11.51 -2.91 8.51
CA GLU A 70 -11.13 -3.63 9.73
C GLU A 70 -12.18 -3.35 10.84
N PRO A 71 -12.66 -4.39 11.54
CA PRO A 71 -13.68 -4.26 12.59
C PRO A 71 -13.15 -3.61 13.88
#